data_AF-A0A316PQ67-F1
#
_entry.id   AF-A0A316PQ67-F1
#
_cell.length_a   1.000
_cell.length_b   1.000
_cell.length_c   1.000
_cell.angle_alpha   90.00
_cell.angle_beta   90.00
_cell.angle_gamma   90.00
#
_symmetry.space_group_name_H-M   'P 1'
#
loop_
_entity.id
_entity.type
_entity.pdbx_description
1 polymer ?
#
loop_
_entity_poly.entity_id
_entity_poly.type
_entity_poly.pdbx_seq_one_letter_code
_entity_poly.pdbx_strand_id
1 'polypeptide(L)'
;MWIYQKKLEYPVNITTPNPRMAKALMAQYGGPDSELAAGCRYLTQRFSMPDNRVKATCNDIGTEEIAHWEMIGTMIHQCLRDATLKDIEAAGLMGYYTMHSKGVYPADPNGVPFTAAYLQCTGDPIADITEDMAADAAMSKRQHFAQKKKNCPAWQCFFLRCINK
;
A
#
# COMPACT_ATOMS: atom_id res chain seq x y z
N MET A 1 -16.78 6.60 13.55
CA MET A 1 -17.54 5.46 13.04
C MET A 1 -16.99 5.13 11.66
N TRP A 2 -16.72 3.85 11.36
CA TRP A 2 -16.29 3.41 10.03
C TRP A 2 -17.47 2.73 9.33
N ILE A 3 -17.60 2.94 8.03
CA ILE A 3 -18.59 2.26 7.19
C ILE A 3 -17.81 1.53 6.11
N TYR A 4 -18.01 0.22 6.02
CA TYR A 4 -17.42 -0.59 4.97
C TYR A 4 -18.47 -0.85 3.89
N GLN A 5 -18.09 -0.62 2.64
CA GLN A 5 -18.85 -1.03 1.48
C GLN A 5 -18.09 -2.15 0.80
N LYS A 6 -18.77 -3.26 0.46
CA LYS A 6 -18.16 -4.42 -0.20
C LYS A 6 -17.88 -4.15 -1.69
N LYS A 7 -17.10 -3.12 -1.97
CA LYS A 7 -16.63 -2.70 -3.29
C LYS A 7 -15.25 -2.07 -3.13
N LEU A 8 -14.35 -2.37 -4.06
CA LEU A 8 -13.09 -1.65 -4.13
C LEU A 8 -13.35 -0.22 -4.63
N GLU A 9 -12.52 0.72 -4.18
CA GLU A 9 -12.57 2.10 -4.67
C GLU A 9 -12.37 2.18 -6.19
N TYR A 10 -11.48 1.34 -6.73
CA TYR A 10 -11.36 1.10 -8.16
C TYR A 10 -11.29 -0.40 -8.45
N PRO A 11 -11.96 -0.89 -9.51
CA PRO A 11 -11.99 -2.31 -9.82
C PRO A 11 -10.60 -2.84 -10.18
N VAL A 12 -10.22 -3.93 -9.52
CA VAL A 12 -9.00 -4.69 -9.80
C VAL A 12 -9.36 -6.07 -10.34
N ASN A 13 -8.87 -6.40 -11.53
CA ASN A 13 -9.06 -7.71 -12.15
C ASN A 13 -7.78 -8.21 -12.81
N ILE A 14 -7.01 -9.01 -12.07
CA ILE A 14 -5.83 -9.75 -12.54
C ILE A 14 -6.24 -11.21 -12.67
N THR A 15 -6.23 -11.70 -13.90
CA THR A 15 -6.67 -13.07 -14.24
C THR A 15 -5.51 -14.05 -14.30
N THR A 16 -4.30 -13.59 -14.59
CA THR A 16 -3.11 -14.42 -14.70
C THR A 16 -2.24 -14.30 -13.45
N PRO A 17 -1.86 -15.42 -12.79
CA PRO A 17 -0.93 -15.40 -11.67
C PRO A 17 0.38 -14.70 -12.01
N ASN A 18 0.87 -13.88 -11.07
CA ASN A 18 2.12 -13.16 -11.26
C ASN A 18 2.83 -12.98 -9.90
N PRO A 19 3.49 -14.03 -9.36
CA PRO A 19 4.18 -13.95 -8.07
C PRO A 19 5.25 -12.86 -8.00
N ARG A 20 5.89 -12.54 -9.13
CA ARG A 20 6.84 -11.42 -9.21
C ARG A 20 6.17 -10.06 -9.02
N MET A 21 4.93 -9.91 -9.50
CA MET A 21 4.14 -8.70 -9.27
C MET A 21 3.65 -8.66 -7.82
N ALA A 22 3.19 -9.77 -7.26
CA ALA A 22 2.85 -9.85 -5.84
C ALA A 22 4.02 -9.38 -4.96
N LYS A 23 5.22 -9.92 -5.19
CA LYS A 23 6.43 -9.51 -4.46
C LYS A 23 6.72 -8.01 -4.57
N ALA A 24 6.52 -7.41 -5.75
CA ALA A 24 6.72 -5.98 -5.92
C ALA A 24 5.65 -5.14 -5.19
N LEU A 25 4.39 -5.59 -5.22
CA LEU A 25 3.26 -4.94 -4.56
C LEU A 25 3.39 -4.92 -3.04
N MET A 26 4.10 -5.88 -2.44
CA MET A 26 4.39 -5.90 -1.01
C MET A 26 5.05 -4.60 -0.51
N ALA A 27 5.84 -3.92 -1.34
CA ALA A 27 6.41 -2.61 -1.01
C ALA A 27 5.32 -1.56 -0.70
N GLN A 28 4.22 -1.58 -1.47
CA GLN A 28 3.08 -0.68 -1.27
C GLN A 28 2.05 -1.21 -0.29
N TYR A 29 2.18 -2.45 0.16
CA TYR A 29 1.27 -3.05 1.13
C TYR A 29 1.75 -2.91 2.57
N GLY A 30 3.03 -3.21 2.82
CA GLY A 30 3.60 -3.26 4.18
C GLY A 30 4.99 -2.61 4.32
N GLY A 31 5.49 -1.96 3.29
CA GLY A 31 6.74 -1.18 3.37
C GLY A 31 6.59 0.14 4.15
N PRO A 32 7.70 0.88 4.35
CA PRO A 32 7.69 2.15 5.10
C PRO A 32 6.90 3.27 4.40
N ASP A 33 6.93 3.30 3.06
CA ASP A 33 6.21 4.26 2.23
C ASP A 33 4.99 3.59 1.55
N SER A 34 4.29 2.74 2.30
CA SER A 34 3.12 1.97 1.81
C SER A 34 1.81 2.69 2.06
N GLU A 35 0.74 2.20 1.42
CA GLU A 35 -0.63 2.69 1.65
C GLU A 35 -1.05 2.49 3.12
N LEU A 36 -0.60 1.39 3.77
CA LEU A 36 -0.82 1.15 5.19
C LEU A 36 -0.12 2.20 6.06
N ALA A 37 1.13 2.53 5.72
CA ALA A 37 1.88 3.55 6.45
C ALA A 37 1.22 4.93 6.31
N ALA A 38 0.84 5.31 5.09
CA ALA A 38 0.15 6.57 4.81
C ALA A 38 -1.19 6.65 5.57
N GLY A 39 -2.04 5.64 5.46
CA GLY A 39 -3.30 5.57 6.20
C GLY A 39 -3.11 5.70 7.71
N CYS A 40 -2.13 4.98 8.28
CA CYS A 40 -1.82 5.10 9.70
C CYS A 40 -1.30 6.50 10.09
N ARG A 41 -0.41 7.11 9.31
CA ARG A 41 0.11 8.46 9.59
C ARG A 41 -1.01 9.49 9.64
N TYR A 42 -1.76 9.65 8.55
CA TYR A 42 -2.85 10.61 8.47
C TYR A 42 -3.92 10.40 9.55
N LEU A 43 -4.34 9.15 9.79
CA LEU A 43 -5.37 8.84 10.79
C LEU A 43 -4.90 8.98 12.24
N THR A 44 -3.59 9.01 12.50
CA THR A 44 -3.04 9.23 13.85
C THR A 44 -2.72 10.71 14.09
N GLN A 45 -2.07 11.37 13.14
CA GLN A 45 -1.69 12.78 13.25
C GLN A 45 -2.91 13.71 13.35
N ARG A 46 -4.07 13.35 12.77
CA ARG A 46 -5.31 14.15 12.87
C ARG A 46 -5.68 14.55 14.31
N PHE A 47 -5.32 13.74 15.32
CA PHE A 47 -5.73 13.97 16.71
C PHE A 47 -5.03 15.18 17.33
N SER A 48 -3.80 15.48 16.91
CA SER A 48 -3.02 16.65 17.34
C SER A 48 -3.22 17.87 16.45
N MET A 49 -3.91 17.76 15.31
CA MET A 49 -4.13 18.89 14.40
C MET A 49 -5.00 20.00 15.04
N PRO A 50 -4.49 21.25 15.13
CA PRO A 50 -5.22 22.36 15.75
C PRO A 50 -6.27 22.96 14.82
N ASP A 51 -6.03 22.96 13.51
CA ASP A 51 -6.98 23.44 12.51
C ASP A 51 -7.93 22.30 12.09
N ASN A 52 -9.24 22.55 12.22
CA ASN A 52 -10.27 21.57 11.88
C ASN A 52 -10.29 21.20 10.39
N ARG A 53 -9.86 22.09 9.50
CA ARG A 53 -9.74 21.80 8.06
C ARG A 53 -8.64 20.79 7.83
N VAL A 54 -7.46 20.99 8.44
CA VAL A 54 -6.34 20.04 8.33
C VAL A 54 -6.72 18.70 8.95
N LYS A 55 -7.36 18.69 10.11
CA LYS A 55 -7.91 17.48 10.74
C LYS A 55 -8.88 16.73 9.82
N ALA A 56 -9.76 17.46 9.12
CA ALA A 56 -10.67 16.88 8.14
C ALA A 56 -9.90 16.31 6.93
N THR A 57 -8.92 17.04 6.39
CA THR A 57 -8.06 16.56 5.30
C THR A 57 -7.31 15.28 5.68
N CYS A 58 -6.71 15.20 6.87
CA CYS A 58 -6.06 13.98 7.36
C CYS A 58 -7.06 12.82 7.51
N ASN A 59 -8.31 13.09 7.90
CA ASN A 59 -9.36 12.07 7.92
C ASN A 59 -9.69 11.56 6.52
N ASP A 60 -9.87 12.47 5.57
CA ASP A 60 -10.27 12.14 4.20
C ASP A 60 -9.17 11.33 3.51
N ILE A 61 -7.93 11.83 3.53
CA ILE A 61 -6.78 11.15 2.92
C ILE A 61 -6.52 9.83 3.64
N GLY A 62 -6.43 9.83 4.97
CA GLY A 62 -6.18 8.61 5.73
C GLY A 62 -7.23 7.52 5.50
N THR A 63 -8.47 7.90 5.21
CA THR A 63 -9.55 6.97 4.85
C THR A 63 -9.38 6.42 3.43
N GLU A 64 -9.01 7.28 2.48
CA GLU A 64 -8.67 6.89 1.09
C GLU A 64 -7.52 5.87 1.07
N GLU A 65 -6.44 6.11 1.83
CA GLU A 65 -5.29 5.19 1.80
C GLU A 65 -5.61 3.79 2.34
N ILE A 66 -6.61 3.66 3.22
CA ILE A 66 -7.08 2.32 3.66
C ILE A 66 -7.81 1.60 2.51
N ALA A 67 -8.52 2.33 1.64
CA ALA A 67 -9.11 1.76 0.44
C ALA A 67 -8.03 1.37 -0.59
N HIS A 68 -7.01 2.20 -0.78
CA HIS A 68 -5.84 1.85 -1.58
C HIS A 68 -5.12 0.60 -1.04
N TRP A 69 -4.97 0.50 0.28
CA TRP A 69 -4.37 -0.67 0.93
C TRP A 69 -5.18 -1.96 0.66
N GLU A 70 -6.52 -1.89 0.72
CA GLU A 70 -7.41 -2.99 0.34
C GLU A 70 -7.23 -3.41 -1.13
N MET A 71 -7.10 -2.43 -2.03
CA MET A 71 -6.86 -2.70 -3.45
C MET A 71 -5.52 -3.40 -3.67
N ILE A 72 -4.43 -2.94 -3.04
CA ILE A 72 -3.12 -3.60 -3.13
C ILE A 72 -3.20 -5.03 -2.58
N GLY A 73 -3.85 -5.23 -1.43
CA GLY A 73 -4.06 -6.56 -0.86
C GLY A 73 -4.82 -7.48 -1.82
N THR A 74 -5.86 -6.95 -2.47
CA THR A 74 -6.62 -7.66 -3.50
C THR A 74 -5.74 -8.03 -4.70
N MET A 75 -4.87 -7.12 -5.15
CA MET A 75 -3.93 -7.38 -6.24
C MET A 75 -2.92 -8.48 -5.89
N ILE A 76 -2.37 -8.46 -4.68
CA ILE A 76 -1.46 -9.50 -4.17
C ILE A 76 -2.17 -10.84 -4.16
N HIS A 77 -3.40 -10.90 -3.62
CA HIS A 77 -4.22 -12.11 -3.60
C HIS A 77 -4.45 -12.66 -5.01
N GLN A 78 -4.90 -11.82 -5.94
CA GLN A 78 -5.16 -12.23 -7.33
C GLN A 78 -3.87 -12.69 -8.05
N CYS A 79 -2.72 -12.10 -7.74
CA CYS A 79 -1.43 -12.52 -8.28
C CYS A 79 -0.96 -13.89 -7.77
N LEU A 80 -1.37 -14.31 -6.56
CA LEU A 80 -0.88 -15.52 -5.89
C LEU A 80 -1.87 -16.70 -5.91
N ARG A 81 -3.19 -16.45 -5.99
CA ARG A 81 -4.23 -17.49 -5.79
C ARG A 81 -4.00 -18.77 -6.60
N ASP A 82 -3.67 -18.64 -7.88
CA ASP A 82 -3.48 -19.78 -8.80
C ASP A 82 -2.00 -20.03 -9.15
N ALA A 83 -1.06 -19.35 -8.48
CA ALA A 83 0.37 -19.55 -8.71
C ALA A 83 0.83 -20.94 -8.27
N THR A 84 1.68 -21.58 -9.07
CA THR A 84 2.32 -22.85 -8.68
C THR A 84 3.44 -22.60 -7.69
N LEU A 85 3.80 -23.62 -6.89
CA LEU A 85 4.93 -23.52 -5.96
C LEU A 85 6.24 -23.18 -6.69
N LYS A 86 6.44 -23.75 -7.89
CA LYS A 86 7.60 -23.46 -8.74
C LYS A 86 7.68 -21.99 -9.16
N ASP A 87 6.55 -21.36 -9.47
CA ASP A 87 6.52 -19.93 -9.84
C ASP A 87 6.77 -19.02 -8.65
N ILE A 88 6.25 -19.40 -7.46
CA ILE A 88 6.49 -18.71 -6.19
C ILE A 88 7.98 -18.77 -5.83
N GLU A 89 8.59 -19.95 -6.00
CA GLU A 89 10.02 -20.13 -5.80
C GLU A 89 10.86 -19.32 -6.78
N ALA A 90 10.52 -19.37 -8.06
CA ALA A 90 11.19 -18.58 -9.11
C ALA A 90 11.02 -17.06 -8.94
N ALA A 91 10.05 -16.61 -8.14
CA ALA A 91 9.89 -15.21 -7.74
C ALA A 91 10.63 -14.85 -6.45
N GLY A 92 11.26 -15.83 -5.78
CA GLY A 92 11.95 -15.65 -4.51
C GLY A 92 10.98 -15.37 -3.35
N LEU A 93 9.82 -16.03 -3.35
CA LEU A 93 8.79 -15.93 -2.32
C LEU A 93 8.66 -17.21 -1.47
N MET A 94 9.61 -18.16 -1.53
CA MET A 94 9.50 -19.39 -0.73
C MET A 94 9.39 -19.13 0.76
N GLY A 95 10.24 -18.27 1.33
CA GLY A 95 10.17 -17.94 2.75
C GLY A 95 8.81 -17.35 3.15
N TYR A 96 8.28 -16.46 2.31
CA TYR A 96 6.93 -15.91 2.49
C TYR A 96 5.86 -17.01 2.44
N TYR A 97 5.93 -17.91 1.46
CA TYR A 97 4.97 -19.00 1.30
C TYR A 97 5.01 -20.00 2.46
N THR A 98 6.19 -20.30 2.99
CA THR A 98 6.30 -21.19 4.16
C THR A 98 5.61 -20.61 5.40
N MET A 99 5.64 -19.29 5.57
CA MET A 99 5.05 -18.61 6.72
C MET A 99 3.56 -18.27 6.53
N HIS A 100 3.16 -17.89 5.31
CA HIS A 100 1.87 -17.29 5.03
C HIS A 100 1.09 -17.98 3.90
N SER A 101 1.63 -19.03 3.31
CA SER A 101 1.09 -19.69 2.10
C SER A 101 0.84 -18.64 1.00
N LYS A 102 -0.38 -18.56 0.48
CA LYS A 102 -0.83 -17.53 -0.48
C LYS A 102 -1.62 -16.40 0.20
N GLY A 103 -1.60 -16.33 1.53
CA GLY A 103 -2.22 -15.27 2.30
C GLY A 103 -1.56 -13.91 2.02
N VAL A 104 -2.30 -12.84 2.26
CA VAL A 104 -1.79 -11.47 2.17
C VAL A 104 -1.29 -11.05 3.55
N TYR A 105 -0.03 -10.67 3.67
CA TYR A 105 0.62 -10.31 4.93
C TYR A 105 1.31 -8.95 4.80
N PRO A 106 1.14 -8.03 5.79
CA PRO A 106 1.69 -6.68 5.73
C PRO A 106 3.21 -6.70 5.99
N ALA A 107 3.97 -7.03 4.95
CA ALA A 107 5.42 -6.97 4.94
C ALA A 107 5.93 -6.37 3.64
N ASP A 108 7.17 -5.90 3.66
CA ASP A 108 7.89 -5.45 2.48
C ASP A 108 8.31 -6.63 1.57
N PRO A 109 8.87 -6.38 0.36
CA PRO A 109 9.29 -7.44 -0.56
C PRO A 109 10.38 -8.38 -0.03
N ASN A 110 11.08 -8.00 1.04
CA ASN A 110 12.11 -8.79 1.70
C ASN A 110 11.56 -9.56 2.92
N GLY A 111 10.26 -9.41 3.22
CA GLY A 111 9.61 -10.08 4.34
C GLY A 111 9.75 -9.34 5.67
N VAL A 112 10.20 -8.09 5.68
CA VAL A 112 10.23 -7.27 6.89
C VAL A 112 8.79 -6.86 7.23
N PRO A 113 8.24 -7.27 8.39
CA PRO A 113 6.88 -6.90 8.77
C PRO A 113 6.72 -5.39 8.92
N PHE A 114 5.53 -4.90 8.59
CA PHE A 114 5.13 -3.53 8.90
C PHE A 114 5.32 -3.26 10.39
N THR A 115 5.85 -2.07 10.71
CA THR A 115 6.08 -1.64 12.09
C THR A 115 5.68 -0.18 12.25
N ALA A 116 5.15 0.16 13.44
CA ALA A 116 4.84 1.54 13.79
C ALA A 116 6.10 2.44 13.78
N ALA A 117 7.30 1.86 13.80
CA ALA A 117 8.56 2.61 13.65
C ALA A 117 8.71 3.31 12.28
N TYR A 118 7.88 2.99 11.29
CA TYR A 118 7.83 3.68 10.00
C TYR A 118 7.05 5.00 10.03
N LEU A 119 6.33 5.28 11.11
CA LEU A 119 5.39 6.39 11.20
C LEU A 119 6.01 7.53 11.98
N GLN A 120 5.90 8.75 11.49
CA GLN A 120 6.10 9.95 12.30
C GLN A 120 4.75 10.53 12.72
N CYS A 121 4.63 10.85 14.00
CA CYS A 121 3.48 11.51 14.60
C CYS A 121 3.98 12.21 15.85
N THR A 122 4.44 13.44 15.69
CA THR A 122 5.15 14.21 16.72
C THR A 122 4.20 15.10 17.52
N GLY A 123 3.02 15.40 16.98
CA GLY A 123 2.10 16.36 17.55
C GLY A 123 2.39 17.81 17.15
N ASP A 124 3.50 18.06 16.45
CA ASP A 124 3.77 19.35 15.80
C ASP A 124 3.17 19.33 14.38
N PRO A 125 2.18 20.19 14.08
CA PRO A 125 1.48 20.14 12.79
C PRO A 125 2.38 20.39 11.58
N ILE A 126 3.45 21.16 11.73
CA ILE A 126 4.34 21.46 10.61
C ILE A 126 5.27 20.27 10.34
N ALA A 127 5.85 19.68 11.39
CA ALA A 127 6.67 18.48 11.28
C ALA A 127 5.88 17.31 10.69
N ASP A 128 4.67 17.08 11.19
CA ASP A 128 3.79 15.98 10.76
C ASP A 128 3.42 16.11 9.27
N ILE A 129 2.91 17.27 8.83
CA ILE A 129 2.55 17.49 7.41
C ILE A 129 3.78 17.50 6.49
N THR A 130 4.93 17.98 6.98
CA THR A 130 6.17 17.94 6.20
C THR A 130 6.64 16.50 5.97
N GLU A 131 6.48 15.63 6.97
CA GLU A 131 6.78 14.22 6.83
C GLU A 131 5.81 13.52 5.89
N ASP A 132 4.51 13.81 5.99
CA ASP A 132 3.49 13.30 5.05
C ASP A 132 3.86 13.63 3.60
N MET A 133 4.21 14.89 3.32
CA MET A 133 4.66 15.31 1.99
C MET A 133 5.90 14.55 1.51
N ALA A 134 6.86 14.30 2.39
CA ALA A 134 8.07 13.57 2.05
C ALA A 134 7.78 12.09 1.78
N ALA A 135 6.93 11.47 2.59
CA ALA A 135 6.50 10.09 2.45
C ALA A 135 5.70 9.89 1.15
N ASP A 136 4.79 10.79 0.82
CA ASP A 136 3.99 10.73 -0.41
C ASP A 136 4.85 10.91 -1.66
N ALA A 137 5.84 11.81 -1.61
CA ALA A 137 6.81 11.96 -2.69
C ALA A 137 7.68 10.70 -2.87
N ALA A 138 8.08 10.05 -1.78
CA ALA A 138 8.84 8.81 -1.81
C ALA A 138 8.00 7.65 -2.36
N MET A 139 6.75 7.52 -1.88
CA MET A 139 5.75 6.59 -2.37
C MET A 139 5.54 6.77 -3.87
N SER A 140 5.24 7.98 -4.33
CA SER A 140 5.06 8.32 -5.74
C SER A 140 6.25 7.89 -6.60
N LYS A 141 7.49 8.16 -6.17
CA LYS A 141 8.69 7.71 -6.90
C LYS A 141 8.73 6.18 -7.02
N ARG A 142 8.45 5.43 -5.94
CA ARG A 142 8.41 3.96 -5.97
C ARG A 142 7.36 3.45 -6.94
N GLN A 143 6.18 4.07 -6.96
CA GLN A 143 5.09 3.77 -7.90
C GLN A 143 5.52 3.93 -9.37
N HIS A 144 6.19 5.04 -9.72
CA HIS A 144 6.71 5.28 -11.07
C HIS A 144 7.80 4.27 -11.48
N PHE A 145 8.73 3.94 -10.57
CA PHE A 145 9.76 2.93 -10.82
C PHE A 145 9.16 1.55 -11.03
N ALA A 146 8.11 1.24 -10.30
CA ALA A 146 7.29 0.08 -10.53
C ALA A 146 6.80 0.11 -11.98
N GLN A 147 6.00 1.12 -12.36
CA GLN A 147 5.31 1.21 -13.65
C GLN A 147 6.22 1.03 -14.88
N LYS A 148 7.43 1.59 -14.87
CA LYS A 148 8.41 1.46 -15.98
C LYS A 148 8.86 0.02 -16.26
N LYS A 149 8.70 -0.90 -15.30
CA LYS A 149 9.16 -2.29 -15.44
C LYS A 149 8.12 -3.26 -16.02
N LYS A 150 6.84 -2.88 -16.22
CA LYS A 150 5.80 -3.85 -16.66
C LYS A 150 4.65 -3.27 -17.52
N ASN A 151 4.26 -4.04 -18.54
CA ASN A 151 3.04 -3.87 -19.34
C ASN A 151 1.83 -4.59 -18.68
N CYS A 152 1.41 -4.16 -17.47
CA CYS A 152 0.16 -4.65 -16.88
C CYS A 152 -0.87 -3.52 -16.81
N PRO A 153 -1.97 -3.58 -17.58
CA PRO A 153 -2.98 -2.51 -17.63
C PRO A 153 -3.58 -2.17 -16.26
N ALA A 154 -3.88 -3.19 -15.44
CA ALA A 154 -4.41 -3.00 -14.09
C ALA A 154 -3.44 -2.24 -13.16
N TRP A 155 -2.15 -2.40 -13.39
CA TRP A 155 -1.10 -1.76 -12.61
C TRP A 155 -0.89 -0.30 -13.04
N GLN A 156 -1.06 0.00 -14.33
CA GLN A 156 -1.03 1.37 -14.85
C GLN A 156 -2.25 2.17 -14.38
N CYS A 157 -3.46 1.58 -14.38
CA CYS A 157 -4.67 2.26 -13.93
C CYS A 157 -4.65 2.59 -12.42
N PHE A 158 -4.16 1.67 -11.58
CA PHE A 158 -4.00 1.92 -10.15
C PHE A 158 -3.06 3.11 -9.88
N PHE A 159 -1.87 3.06 -10.46
CA PHE A 159 -0.87 4.10 -10.20
C PHE A 159 -1.23 5.46 -10.81
N LEU A 160 -1.89 5.50 -11.97
CA LEU A 160 -2.40 6.76 -12.51
C LEU A 160 -3.42 7.44 -11.58
N ARG A 161 -4.06 6.71 -10.66
CA ARG A 161 -4.97 7.33 -9.69
C ARG A 161 -4.25 7.75 -8.41
N CYS A 162 -3.37 6.91 -7.86
CA CYS A 162 -2.59 7.27 -6.67
C CYS A 162 -1.60 8.43 -6.91
N ILE A 163 -1.09 8.59 -8.13
CA ILE A 163 -0.12 9.63 -8.50
C ILE A 163 -0.80 10.96 -8.85
N ASN A 164 -2.00 10.93 -9.44
CA ASN A 164 -2.70 12.14 -9.89
C ASN A 164 -3.66 12.69 -8.81
N LYS A 165 -3.26 12.63 -7.54
CA LYS A 165 -3.95 13.33 -6.45
C LYS A 165 -3.84 14.85 -6.64
#